data_AF-A0AAV5C224-F1
#
_entry.id   AF-A0AAV5C224-F1
#
_cell.length_a   1.000
_cell.length_b   1.000
_cell.length_c   1.000
_cell.angle_alpha   90.00
_cell.angle_beta   90.00
_cell.angle_gamma   90.00
#
_symmetry.space_group_name_H-M   'P 1'
#
loop_
_entity.id
_entity.type
_entity.pdbx_description
1 polymer ?
#
loop_
_entity_poly.entity_id
_entity_poly.type
_entity_poly.pdbx_seq_one_letter_code
_entity_poly.pdbx_strand_id
1 'polypeptide(L)'
;MVKSSIHFSKGCGQAMRDEIKQILDVHNEALSEKYLGMITDVGTSSNGTFKYLKDRVWQKVQGWLELCLSFRGKEVLIKAVAEAVPTYSISCFRLPRGHCQHIDGLLRNFWWGSKDGTRRTCLVGWDQMTKPKYLGGLGFRDIELFNLALLTRQAWRILKEPESMSMRVLKSVYYPDGSFLEVMVGSSPSHVWRTIVDGKDVLTQGIIRRIGSGVTTNIWNQNWLPREGIMKAFVLHQRSPASFGL
;
A
#
# COMPACT_ATOMS: atom_id res chain seq x y z
N MET A 1 -28.31 -9.59 12.71
CA MET A 1 -26.85 -9.32 12.77
C MET A 1 -26.66 -7.85 13.03
N VAL A 2 -26.12 -7.48 14.19
CA VAL A 2 -25.79 -6.08 14.52
C VAL A 2 -24.61 -5.67 13.64
N LYS A 3 -24.79 -4.64 12.80
CA LYS A 3 -23.83 -4.25 11.75
C LYS A 3 -22.63 -3.44 12.25
N SER A 4 -22.70 -2.94 13.47
CA SER A 4 -21.69 -2.04 14.04
C SER A 4 -21.19 -2.60 15.36
N SER A 5 -19.86 -2.60 15.54
CA SER A 5 -19.22 -2.95 16.81
C SER A 5 -18.18 -1.90 17.16
N ILE A 6 -18.00 -1.65 18.45
CA ILE A 6 -16.98 -0.72 18.97
C ILE A 6 -15.91 -1.54 19.67
N HIS A 7 -14.66 -1.12 19.52
CA HIS A 7 -13.54 -1.66 20.26
C HIS A 7 -12.83 -0.55 21.04
N PHE A 8 -12.57 -0.80 22.32
CA PHE A 8 -11.84 0.11 23.19
C PHE A 8 -10.46 -0.45 23.51
N SER A 9 -9.46 0.43 23.54
CA SER A 9 -8.11 0.05 23.97
C SER A 9 -8.11 -0.40 25.43
N LYS A 10 -7.12 -1.23 25.82
CA LYS A 10 -7.00 -1.78 27.18
C LYS A 10 -6.94 -0.70 28.29
N GLY A 11 -6.59 0.54 27.95
CA GLY A 11 -6.46 1.66 28.90
C GLY A 11 -7.69 2.54 29.08
N CYS A 12 -8.80 2.32 28.36
CA CYS A 12 -10.00 3.16 28.52
C CYS A 12 -10.80 2.75 29.77
N GLY A 13 -11.07 3.70 30.67
CA GLY A 13 -11.91 3.50 31.85
C GLY A 13 -13.37 3.24 31.50
N GLN A 14 -14.06 2.44 32.31
CA GLN A 14 -15.41 1.94 32.01
C GLN A 14 -16.44 3.07 31.81
N ALA A 15 -16.37 4.13 32.62
CA ALA A 15 -17.29 5.28 32.53
C ALA A 15 -17.25 5.96 31.14
N MET A 16 -16.03 6.16 30.59
CA MET A 16 -15.86 6.73 29.26
C MET A 16 -16.34 5.78 28.15
N ARG A 17 -16.21 4.47 28.33
CA ARG A 17 -16.75 3.49 27.37
C ARG A 17 -18.26 3.57 27.31
N ASP A 18 -18.91 3.65 28.46
CA ASP A 18 -20.37 3.67 28.54
C ASP A 18 -20.95 4.99 28.02
N GLU A 19 -20.28 6.13 28.28
CA GLU A 19 -20.61 7.42 27.67
C GLU A 19 -20.52 7.36 26.14
N ILE A 20 -19.42 6.82 25.60
CA ILE A 20 -19.22 6.68 24.14
C ILE A 20 -20.26 5.74 23.53
N LYS A 21 -20.61 4.63 24.20
CA LYS A 21 -21.67 3.73 23.73
C LYS A 21 -23.03 4.42 23.67
N GLN A 22 -23.35 5.25 24.67
CA GLN A 22 -24.59 6.01 24.71
C GLN A 22 -24.65 7.06 23.59
N ILE A 23 -23.55 7.76 23.34
CA ILE A 23 -23.47 8.77 22.27
C ILE A 23 -23.60 8.12 20.89
N LEU A 24 -22.93 6.97 20.67
CA LEU A 24 -22.89 6.31 19.37
C LEU A 24 -24.06 5.34 19.13
N ASP A 25 -24.86 5.05 20.16
CA ASP A 25 -25.92 4.03 20.18
C ASP A 25 -25.45 2.63 19.73
N VAL A 26 -24.18 2.29 19.98
CA VAL A 26 -23.60 0.99 19.66
C VAL A 26 -23.13 0.30 20.93
N HIS A 27 -23.86 -0.74 21.32
CA HIS A 27 -23.66 -1.43 22.59
C HIS A 27 -22.82 -2.71 22.45
N ASN A 28 -22.46 -3.08 21.22
CA ASN A 28 -21.74 -4.31 20.93
C ASN A 28 -20.22 -4.09 21.00
N GLU A 29 -19.60 -4.58 22.07
CA GLU A 29 -18.14 -4.64 22.23
C GLU A 29 -17.60 -5.93 21.59
N ALA A 30 -17.38 -5.91 20.28
CA ALA A 30 -16.75 -7.00 19.58
C ALA A 30 -15.65 -6.46 18.68
N LEU A 31 -14.42 -6.94 18.87
CA LEU A 31 -13.38 -6.77 17.87
C LEU A 31 -13.75 -7.69 16.71
N SER A 32 -14.40 -7.14 15.68
CA SER A 32 -14.57 -7.89 14.45
C SER A 32 -13.18 -8.24 13.95
N GLU A 33 -12.87 -9.52 13.82
CA GLU A 33 -11.59 -9.98 13.28
C GLU A 33 -11.31 -9.38 11.90
N LYS A 34 -12.37 -9.00 11.15
CA LYS A 34 -12.27 -8.38 9.83
C LYS A 34 -13.23 -7.21 9.66
N TYR A 35 -12.73 -6.08 9.18
CA TYR A 35 -13.50 -4.94 8.70
C TYR A 35 -13.16 -4.65 7.23
N LEU A 36 -14.17 -4.58 6.37
CA LEU A 36 -14.02 -4.45 4.90
C LEU A 36 -13.03 -5.47 4.29
N GLY A 37 -12.99 -6.68 4.87
CA GLY A 37 -12.10 -7.75 4.43
C GLY A 37 -10.62 -7.58 4.81
N MET A 38 -10.27 -6.58 5.61
CA MET A 38 -8.96 -6.39 6.26
C MET A 38 -9.05 -6.73 7.74
N ILE A 39 -7.93 -7.11 8.36
CA ILE A 39 -7.89 -7.39 9.79
C ILE A 39 -7.89 -6.06 10.55
N THR A 40 -8.75 -5.96 11.55
CA THR A 40 -8.97 -4.74 12.33
C THR A 40 -7.84 -4.48 13.33
N ASP A 41 -7.19 -5.53 13.83
CA ASP A 41 -6.02 -5.44 14.70
C ASP A 41 -4.81 -6.20 14.13
N VAL A 42 -3.77 -5.45 13.79
CA VAL A 42 -2.47 -6.00 13.40
C VAL A 42 -1.64 -6.03 14.67
N GLY A 43 -1.70 -7.15 15.38
CA GLY A 43 -0.85 -7.41 16.55
C GLY A 43 0.65 -7.37 16.21
N THR A 44 1.50 -7.66 17.20
CA THR A 44 2.97 -7.59 17.05
C THR A 44 3.54 -8.59 16.04
N SER A 45 2.83 -9.68 15.72
CA SER A 45 3.27 -10.67 14.73
C SER A 45 2.68 -10.39 13.33
N SER A 46 3.42 -9.70 12.47
CA SER A 46 3.00 -9.44 11.08
C SER A 46 2.79 -10.73 10.26
N ASN A 47 3.53 -11.80 10.57
CA ASN A 47 3.55 -13.02 9.76
C ASN A 47 2.23 -13.81 9.78
N GLY A 48 1.58 -13.90 10.94
CA GLY A 48 0.28 -14.58 11.07
C GLY A 48 -0.86 -13.75 10.46
N THR A 49 -0.79 -12.43 10.65
CA THR A 49 -1.83 -11.49 10.22
C THR A 49 -2.05 -11.54 8.71
N PHE A 50 -1.02 -11.60 7.87
CA PHE A 50 -1.22 -11.59 6.42
C PHE A 50 -1.46 -12.97 5.80
N LYS A 51 -1.62 -14.03 6.61
CA LYS A 51 -1.89 -15.39 6.11
C LYS A 51 -3.18 -15.44 5.29
N TYR A 52 -4.23 -14.73 5.69
CA TYR A 52 -5.51 -14.75 4.94
C TYR A 52 -5.37 -14.27 3.48
N LEU A 53 -4.40 -13.38 3.18
CA LEU A 53 -4.19 -12.89 1.82
C LEU A 53 -3.67 -14.00 0.92
N LYS A 54 -2.69 -14.76 1.41
CA LYS A 54 -2.13 -15.90 0.68
C LYS A 54 -3.22 -16.93 0.42
N ASP A 55 -4.05 -17.21 1.44
CA ASP A 55 -5.08 -18.25 1.36
C ASP A 55 -6.18 -17.85 0.37
N ARG A 56 -6.54 -16.56 0.31
CA ARG A 56 -7.48 -16.03 -0.70
C ARG A 56 -6.94 -16.15 -2.13
N VAL A 57 -5.69 -15.80 -2.36
CA VAL A 57 -5.06 -15.96 -3.68
C VAL A 57 -5.00 -17.45 -4.04
N TRP A 58 -4.61 -18.31 -3.09
CA TRP A 58 -4.56 -19.75 -3.29
C TRP A 58 -5.93 -20.35 -3.63
N GLN A 59 -6.99 -19.99 -2.93
CA GLN A 59 -8.34 -20.46 -3.22
C GLN A 59 -8.79 -20.12 -4.65
N LYS A 60 -8.42 -18.94 -5.16
CA LYS A 60 -8.70 -18.57 -6.56
C LYS A 60 -7.87 -19.41 -7.53
N VAL A 61 -6.57 -19.56 -7.26
CA VAL A 61 -5.66 -20.36 -8.09
C VAL A 61 -6.10 -21.82 -8.15
N GLN A 62 -6.48 -22.42 -7.02
CA GLN A 62 -6.98 -23.80 -6.95
C GLN A 62 -8.19 -24.01 -7.84
N GLY A 63 -9.20 -23.13 -7.75
CA GLY A 63 -10.37 -23.22 -8.62
C GLY A 63 -10.05 -23.04 -10.11
N TRP A 64 -8.92 -22.43 -10.46
CA TRP A 64 -8.48 -22.31 -11.86
C TRP A 64 -7.64 -23.48 -12.35
N LEU A 65 -6.97 -24.21 -11.46
CA LEU A 65 -6.18 -25.39 -11.83
C LEU A 65 -7.07 -26.51 -12.38
N GLU A 66 -8.31 -26.59 -11.91
CA GLU A 66 -9.33 -27.52 -12.41
C GLU A 66 -9.81 -27.15 -13.83
N LEU A 67 -9.59 -25.90 -14.28
CA LEU A 67 -10.05 -25.41 -15.58
C LEU A 67 -9.02 -25.65 -16.69
N CYS A 68 -9.52 -26.03 -17.86
CA CYS A 68 -8.73 -26.24 -19.07
C CYS A 68 -8.38 -24.91 -19.75
N LEU A 69 -7.46 -24.14 -19.17
CA LEU A 69 -7.17 -22.77 -19.62
C LEU A 69 -6.03 -22.73 -20.64
N SER A 70 -6.20 -21.90 -21.67
CA SER A 70 -5.11 -21.49 -22.56
C SER A 70 -4.11 -20.59 -21.84
N PHE A 71 -2.89 -20.47 -22.35
CA PHE A 71 -1.87 -19.57 -21.78
C PHE A 71 -2.37 -18.12 -21.67
N ARG A 72 -3.09 -17.63 -22.69
CA ARG A 72 -3.69 -16.30 -22.69
C ARG A 72 -4.78 -16.16 -21.62
N GLY A 73 -5.58 -17.21 -21.41
CA GLY A 73 -6.57 -17.27 -20.33
C GLY A 73 -5.93 -17.17 -18.94
N LYS A 74 -4.83 -17.91 -18.73
CA LYS A 74 -4.04 -17.80 -17.49
C LYS A 74 -3.50 -16.40 -17.26
N GLU A 75 -3.01 -15.72 -18.31
CA GLU A 75 -2.45 -14.36 -18.20
C GLU A 75 -3.52 -13.38 -17.70
N VAL A 76 -4.72 -13.45 -18.28
CA VAL A 76 -5.84 -12.60 -17.91
C VAL A 76 -6.26 -12.86 -16.46
N LEU A 77 -6.37 -14.11 -16.03
CA LEU A 77 -6.78 -14.43 -14.64
C LEU A 77 -5.77 -13.94 -13.60
N ILE A 78 -4.47 -14.10 -13.87
CA ILE A 78 -3.42 -13.58 -12.99
C ILE A 78 -3.56 -12.07 -12.84
N LYS A 79 -3.60 -11.34 -13.96
CA LYS A 79 -3.61 -9.87 -13.95
C LYS A 79 -4.90 -9.26 -13.42
N ALA A 80 -6.04 -9.82 -13.81
CA ALA A 80 -7.35 -9.27 -13.49
C ALA A 80 -7.83 -9.66 -12.09
N VAL A 81 -7.49 -10.87 -11.62
CA VAL A 81 -8.01 -11.38 -10.35
C VAL A 81 -6.90 -11.59 -9.33
N ALA A 82 -5.86 -12.35 -9.65
CA ALA A 82 -4.87 -12.74 -8.65
C ALA A 82 -4.06 -11.56 -8.10
N GLU A 83 -3.67 -10.62 -8.97
CA GLU A 83 -3.00 -9.37 -8.60
C GLU A 83 -3.97 -8.35 -7.97
N ALA A 84 -5.26 -8.40 -8.31
CA ALA A 84 -6.28 -7.49 -7.79
C ALA A 84 -6.68 -7.82 -6.34
N VAL A 85 -6.77 -9.11 -5.98
CA VAL A 85 -7.15 -9.59 -4.63
C VAL A 85 -6.32 -8.95 -3.51
N PRO A 86 -4.97 -8.94 -3.56
CA PRO A 86 -4.17 -8.35 -2.48
C PRO A 86 -4.11 -6.82 -2.55
N THR A 87 -4.50 -6.19 -3.67
CA THR A 87 -4.29 -4.75 -3.94
C THR A 87 -4.83 -3.85 -2.82
N TYR A 88 -5.99 -4.18 -2.25
CA TYR A 88 -6.58 -3.39 -1.16
C TYR A 88 -5.70 -3.41 0.10
N SER A 89 -5.33 -4.59 0.57
CA SER A 89 -4.53 -4.73 1.80
C SER A 89 -3.09 -4.24 1.65
N ILE A 90 -2.46 -4.48 0.50
CA ILE A 90 -1.08 -4.01 0.24
C ILE A 90 -1.02 -2.50 -0.05
N SER A 91 -2.16 -1.83 -0.23
CA SER A 91 -2.17 -0.36 -0.34
C SER A 91 -2.05 0.33 1.02
N CYS A 92 -2.41 -0.37 2.10
CA CYS A 92 -2.37 0.16 3.47
C CYS A 92 -1.19 -0.39 4.27
N PHE A 93 -0.76 -1.63 3.99
CA PHE A 93 0.25 -2.33 4.78
C PHE A 93 1.46 -2.75 3.93
N ARG A 94 2.66 -2.68 4.53
CA ARG A 94 3.88 -3.28 3.97
C ARG A 94 3.86 -4.77 4.29
N LEU A 95 3.84 -5.61 3.26
CA LEU A 95 3.91 -7.05 3.43
C LEU A 95 5.35 -7.49 3.75
N PRO A 96 5.55 -8.48 4.64
CA PRO A 96 6.84 -9.14 4.78
C PRO A 96 7.25 -9.78 3.45
N ARG A 97 8.54 -9.70 3.12
CA ARG A 97 9.10 -10.22 1.87
C ARG A 97 8.77 -11.70 1.63
N GLY A 98 8.75 -12.51 2.68
CA GLY A 98 8.39 -13.92 2.60
C GLY A 98 6.96 -14.17 2.09
N HIS A 99 5.99 -13.31 2.45
CA HIS A 99 4.62 -13.41 1.96
C HIS A 99 4.51 -13.03 0.48
N CYS A 100 5.22 -11.99 0.06
CA CYS A 100 5.29 -11.60 -1.35
C CYS A 100 5.86 -12.76 -2.19
N GLN A 101 7.03 -13.28 -1.80
CA GLN A 101 7.67 -14.42 -2.47
C GLN A 101 6.79 -15.66 -2.53
N HIS A 102 6.00 -15.91 -1.48
CA HIS A 102 5.05 -17.01 -1.47
C HIS A 102 3.94 -16.80 -2.51
N ILE A 103 3.34 -15.60 -2.56
CA ILE A 103 2.31 -15.27 -3.57
C ILE A 103 2.88 -15.39 -4.98
N ASP A 104 4.07 -14.82 -5.23
CA ASP A 104 4.77 -14.95 -6.51
C ASP A 104 5.05 -16.42 -6.88
N GLY A 105 5.38 -17.25 -5.89
CA GLY A 105 5.54 -18.69 -6.05
C GLY A 105 4.23 -19.39 -6.47
N LEU A 106 3.09 -19.03 -5.87
CA LEU A 106 1.79 -19.58 -6.24
C LEU A 106 1.42 -19.19 -7.68
N LEU A 107 1.61 -17.92 -8.06
CA LEU A 107 1.34 -17.43 -9.41
C LEU A 107 2.25 -18.09 -10.46
N ARG A 108 3.53 -18.25 -10.12
CA ARG A 108 4.52 -18.96 -10.94
C ARG A 108 4.14 -20.43 -11.15
N ASN A 109 3.75 -21.11 -10.07
CA ASN A 109 3.32 -22.51 -10.14
C ASN A 109 2.02 -22.65 -10.94
N PHE A 110 1.08 -21.71 -10.84
CA PHE A 110 -0.13 -21.69 -11.66
C PHE A 110 0.17 -21.47 -13.15
N TRP A 111 1.07 -20.53 -13.46
CA TRP A 111 1.46 -20.23 -14.83
C TRP A 111 2.08 -21.44 -15.52
N TRP A 112 3.09 -22.05 -14.88
CA TRP A 112 3.81 -23.19 -15.44
C TRP A 112 3.13 -24.55 -15.19
N GLY A 113 2.25 -24.66 -14.20
CA GLY A 113 1.58 -25.90 -13.81
C GLY A 113 0.63 -26.47 -14.87
N SER A 114 0.55 -27.80 -14.90
CA SER A 114 -0.41 -28.58 -15.70
C SER A 114 -1.58 -29.07 -14.85
N LYS A 115 -2.64 -29.56 -15.51
CA LYS A 115 -3.83 -30.16 -14.89
C LYS A 115 -3.51 -31.37 -14.02
N ASP A 116 -2.42 -32.08 -14.31
CA ASP A 116 -2.14 -33.41 -13.75
C ASP A 116 -1.38 -33.38 -12.41
N GLY A 117 -1.33 -32.23 -11.73
CA GLY A 117 -0.57 -32.07 -10.48
C GLY A 117 0.96 -32.19 -10.64
N THR A 118 1.47 -32.37 -11.86
CA THR A 118 2.89 -32.45 -12.13
C THR A 118 3.51 -31.05 -12.24
N ARG A 119 4.54 -30.80 -11.43
CA ARG A 119 5.34 -29.59 -11.48
C ARG A 119 6.12 -29.57 -12.80
N ARG A 120 5.73 -28.72 -13.76
CA ARG A 120 6.55 -28.48 -14.95
C ARG A 120 7.78 -27.65 -14.57
N THR A 121 8.88 -27.91 -15.27
CA THR A 121 10.09 -27.11 -15.18
C THR A 121 9.77 -25.67 -15.57
N CYS A 122 10.07 -24.73 -14.67
CA CYS A 122 9.96 -23.30 -14.97
C CYS A 122 11.08 -22.92 -15.95
N LEU A 123 10.76 -22.79 -17.24
CA LEU A 123 11.75 -22.49 -18.29
C LEU A 123 12.26 -21.05 -18.22
N VAL A 124 11.44 -20.13 -17.71
CA VAL A 124 11.78 -18.72 -17.57
C VAL A 124 11.54 -18.29 -16.11
N GLY A 125 12.54 -17.60 -15.54
CA GLY A 125 12.46 -17.04 -14.20
C GLY A 125 11.35 -15.99 -14.08
N TRP A 126 10.72 -15.90 -12.91
CA TRP A 126 9.63 -14.95 -12.67
C TRP A 126 10.05 -13.51 -12.85
N ASP A 127 11.29 -13.18 -12.50
CA ASP A 127 11.87 -11.84 -12.66
C ASP A 127 11.90 -11.38 -14.13
N GLN A 128 11.94 -12.31 -15.08
CA GLN A 128 11.79 -11.99 -16.51
C GLN A 128 10.32 -11.84 -16.91
N MET A 129 9.41 -12.58 -16.26
CA MET A 129 7.97 -12.48 -16.51
C MET A 129 7.36 -11.18 -15.98
N THR A 130 7.89 -10.66 -14.87
CA THR A 130 7.43 -9.40 -14.27
C THR A 130 7.90 -8.17 -15.04
N LYS A 131 8.89 -8.31 -15.92
CA LYS A 131 9.32 -7.21 -16.80
C LYS A 131 8.18 -6.75 -17.70
N PRO A 132 8.13 -5.45 -18.05
CA PRO A 132 7.15 -4.94 -18.98
C PRO A 132 7.34 -5.53 -20.39
N LYS A 133 6.26 -5.52 -21.18
CA LYS A 133 6.23 -6.15 -22.51
C LYS A 133 7.28 -5.61 -23.48
N TYR A 134 7.60 -4.31 -23.39
CA TYR A 134 8.64 -3.69 -24.22
C TYR A 134 10.07 -4.15 -23.88
N LEU A 135 10.28 -4.75 -22.69
CA LEU A 135 11.54 -5.38 -22.28
C LEU A 135 11.51 -6.91 -22.45
N GLY A 136 10.56 -7.45 -23.20
CA GLY A 136 10.44 -8.89 -23.46
C GLY A 136 9.79 -9.70 -22.33
N GLY A 137 9.21 -9.06 -21.31
CA GLY A 137 8.46 -9.74 -20.25
C GLY A 137 6.97 -9.87 -20.53
N LEU A 138 6.23 -10.51 -19.63
CA LEU A 138 4.77 -10.65 -19.73
C LEU A 138 4.03 -9.47 -19.08
N GLY A 139 4.71 -8.67 -18.26
CA GLY A 139 4.12 -7.57 -17.50
C GLY A 139 3.27 -8.06 -16.34
N PHE A 140 3.66 -9.15 -15.68
CA PHE A 140 3.14 -9.47 -14.35
C PHE A 140 3.68 -8.48 -13.31
N ARG A 141 2.93 -8.22 -12.26
CA ARG A 141 3.37 -7.35 -11.17
C ARG A 141 4.14 -8.16 -10.14
N ASP A 142 5.37 -7.76 -9.89
CA ASP A 142 6.07 -8.14 -8.67
C ASP A 142 5.31 -7.54 -7.48
N ILE A 143 4.84 -8.41 -6.57
CA ILE A 143 3.98 -8.00 -5.46
C ILE A 143 4.73 -7.09 -4.47
N GLU A 144 6.02 -7.31 -4.27
CA GLU A 144 6.83 -6.49 -3.37
C GLU A 144 7.03 -5.07 -3.95
N LEU A 145 7.42 -4.98 -5.23
CA LEU A 145 7.57 -3.69 -5.91
C LEU A 145 6.24 -2.96 -6.03
N PHE A 146 5.15 -3.68 -6.32
CA PHE A 146 3.82 -3.09 -6.43
C PHE A 146 3.28 -2.61 -5.07
N ASN A 147 3.58 -3.32 -3.98
CA ASN A 147 3.30 -2.89 -2.62
C ASN A 147 4.00 -1.56 -2.31
N LEU A 148 5.32 -1.46 -2.55
CA LEU A 148 6.07 -0.22 -2.38
C LEU A 148 5.52 0.92 -3.25
N ALA A 149 5.14 0.65 -4.50
CA ALA A 149 4.56 1.64 -5.39
C ALA A 149 3.21 2.18 -4.88
N LEU A 150 2.36 1.33 -4.31
CA LEU A 150 1.07 1.74 -3.73
C LEU A 150 1.25 2.55 -2.45
N LEU A 151 2.21 2.18 -1.60
CA LEU A 151 2.58 2.96 -0.41
C LEU A 151 3.13 4.34 -0.80
N THR A 152 4.00 4.37 -1.82
CA THR A 152 4.53 5.61 -2.43
C THR A 152 3.40 6.49 -2.96
N ARG A 153 2.38 5.91 -3.59
CA ARG A 153 1.18 6.64 -4.05
C ARG A 153 0.42 7.26 -2.88
N GLN A 154 0.34 6.57 -1.74
CA GLN A 154 -0.30 7.10 -0.54
C GLN A 154 0.50 8.26 0.07
N ALA A 155 1.82 8.13 0.14
CA ALA A 155 2.73 9.22 0.53
C ALA A 155 2.60 10.44 -0.39
N TRP A 156 2.44 10.23 -1.71
CA TRP A 156 2.22 11.31 -2.67
C TRP A 156 0.90 12.05 -2.44
N ARG A 157 -0.17 11.33 -2.06
CA ARG A 157 -1.45 11.96 -1.71
C ARG A 157 -1.33 12.89 -0.52
N ILE A 158 -0.53 12.54 0.49
CA ILE A 158 -0.26 13.41 1.64
C ILE A 158 0.34 14.75 1.18
N LEU A 159 1.27 14.72 0.22
CA LEU A 159 1.88 15.92 -0.32
C LEU A 159 0.94 16.77 -1.18
N LYS A 160 0.02 16.13 -1.91
CA LYS A 160 -0.88 16.83 -2.84
C LYS A 160 -2.13 17.40 -2.18
N GLU A 161 -2.65 16.72 -1.17
CA GLU A 161 -3.92 17.04 -0.51
C GLU A 161 -3.75 17.16 1.01
N PRO A 162 -2.94 18.12 1.50
CA PRO A 162 -2.68 18.29 2.93
C PRO A 162 -3.93 18.70 3.73
N GLU A 163 -4.91 19.31 3.07
CA GLU A 163 -6.16 19.80 3.70
C GLU A 163 -7.21 18.70 3.93
N SER A 164 -6.98 17.47 3.46
CA SER A 164 -7.87 16.36 3.77
C SER A 164 -7.89 16.08 5.28
N MET A 165 -9.07 15.76 5.84
CA MET A 165 -9.24 15.50 7.28
C MET A 165 -8.30 14.40 7.77
N SER A 166 -8.10 13.33 6.98
CA SER A 166 -7.17 12.25 7.32
C SER A 166 -5.73 12.74 7.38
N MET A 167 -5.34 13.66 6.50
CA MET A 167 -3.98 14.22 6.49
C MET A 167 -3.76 15.20 7.63
N ARG A 168 -4.77 15.99 7.99
CA ARG A 168 -4.73 16.87 9.18
C ARG A 168 -4.53 16.09 10.47
N VAL A 169 -5.22 14.96 10.62
CA VAL A 169 -5.03 14.05 11.78
C VAL A 169 -3.63 13.42 11.76
N LEU A 170 -3.16 12.93 10.60
CA LEU A 170 -1.80 12.37 10.52
C LEU A 170 -0.72 13.42 10.83
N LYS A 171 -0.91 14.66 10.35
CA LYS A 171 -0.02 15.79 10.66
C LYS A 171 0.00 16.09 12.15
N SER A 172 -1.18 16.25 12.78
CA SER A 172 -1.25 16.59 14.20
C SER A 172 -0.62 15.52 15.11
N VAL A 173 -0.67 14.25 14.70
CA VAL A 173 -0.12 13.14 15.49
C VAL A 173 1.38 12.92 15.24
N TYR A 174 1.82 12.95 13.97
CA TYR A 174 3.17 12.48 13.61
C TYR A 174 4.15 13.59 13.22
N TYR A 175 3.68 14.75 12.79
CA TYR A 175 4.55 15.85 12.35
C TYR A 175 3.87 17.22 12.51
N PRO A 176 3.53 17.64 13.75
CA PRO A 176 2.78 18.87 13.97
C PRO A 176 3.50 20.11 13.45
N ASP A 177 4.80 20.21 13.73
CA ASP A 177 5.63 21.39 13.42
C ASP A 177 6.53 21.20 12.19
N GLY A 178 6.48 20.01 11.57
CA GLY A 178 7.42 19.58 10.54
C GLY A 178 6.83 19.47 9.12
N SER A 179 7.72 19.25 8.15
CA SER A 179 7.34 18.90 6.78
C SER A 179 7.30 17.38 6.61
N PHE A 180 6.32 16.86 5.86
CA PHE A 180 6.16 15.41 5.65
C PHE A 180 7.43 14.71 5.13
N LEU A 181 8.20 15.37 4.26
CA LEU A 181 9.41 14.80 3.65
C LEU A 181 10.53 14.58 4.66
N GLU A 182 10.62 15.43 5.68
CA GLU A 182 11.69 15.41 6.68
C GLU A 182 11.37 14.52 7.90
N VAL A 183 10.14 13.97 7.97
CA VAL A 183 9.71 13.18 9.13
C VAL A 183 10.46 11.86 9.22
N MET A 184 10.96 11.56 10.42
CA MET A 184 11.55 10.27 10.78
C MET A 184 10.53 9.39 11.52
N VAL A 185 10.76 8.08 11.48
CA VAL A 185 9.95 7.11 12.23
C VAL A 185 10.17 7.35 13.73
N GLY A 186 9.12 7.78 14.45
CA GLY A 186 9.17 7.96 15.90
C GLY A 186 9.35 6.64 16.68
N SER A 187 9.35 6.70 18.01
CA SER A 187 9.58 5.52 18.86
C SER A 187 8.45 4.47 18.81
N SER A 188 7.19 4.90 18.76
CA SER A 188 6.01 4.02 18.82
C SER A 188 4.93 4.35 17.77
N PRO A 189 5.26 4.36 16.47
CA PRO A 189 4.32 4.71 15.41
C PRO A 189 3.32 3.58 15.16
N SER A 190 2.15 3.95 14.64
CA SER A 190 1.18 2.97 14.13
C SER A 190 1.76 2.20 12.93
N HIS A 191 1.26 0.99 12.71
CA HIS A 191 1.65 0.20 11.54
C HIS A 191 1.41 0.95 10.23
N VAL A 192 0.28 1.66 10.12
CA VAL A 192 -0.06 2.47 8.92
C VAL A 192 0.91 3.64 8.75
N TRP A 193 1.37 4.27 9.83
CA TRP A 193 2.35 5.34 9.72
C TRP A 193 3.71 4.84 9.22
N ARG A 194 4.19 3.69 9.73
CA ARG A 194 5.45 3.10 9.24
C ARG A 194 5.39 2.84 7.73
N THR A 195 4.27 2.32 7.24
CA THR A 195 4.12 1.97 5.82
C THR A 195 4.04 3.20 4.92
N ILE A 196 3.46 4.30 5.43
CA ILE A 196 3.49 5.60 4.76
C ILE A 196 4.92 6.14 4.70
N VAL A 197 5.71 6.01 5.77
CA VAL A 197 7.12 6.45 5.79
C VAL A 197 7.97 5.61 4.83
N ASP A 198 7.77 4.29 4.77
CA ASP A 198 8.43 3.43 3.76
C ASP A 198 8.13 3.94 2.33
N GLY A 199 6.87 4.30 2.06
CA GLY A 199 6.46 4.90 0.79
C GLY A 199 7.06 6.28 0.54
N LYS A 200 7.24 7.10 1.59
CA LYS A 200 7.89 8.42 1.53
C LYS A 200 9.37 8.29 1.13
N ASP A 201 10.08 7.30 1.63
CA ASP A 201 11.50 7.11 1.32
C ASP A 201 11.70 6.75 -0.16
N VAL A 202 10.84 5.90 -0.71
CA VAL A 202 10.80 5.61 -2.16
C VAL A 202 10.38 6.85 -2.95
N LEU A 203 9.39 7.60 -2.46
CA LEU A 203 8.91 8.82 -3.11
C LEU A 203 10.02 9.86 -3.25
N THR A 204 10.83 10.03 -2.21
CA THR A 204 11.90 11.04 -2.14
C THR A 204 12.95 10.82 -3.23
N GLN A 205 13.17 9.57 -3.64
CA GLN A 205 14.08 9.22 -4.75
C GLN A 205 13.53 9.62 -6.13
N GLY A 206 12.20 9.70 -6.28
CA GLY A 206 11.51 9.92 -7.56
C GLY A 206 10.94 11.33 -7.76
N ILE A 207 11.08 12.23 -6.78
CA ILE A 207 10.58 13.60 -6.85
C ILE A 207 11.69 14.61 -7.11
N ILE A 208 11.37 15.62 -7.90
CA ILE A 208 12.18 16.83 -8.07
C ILE A 208 11.36 18.02 -7.59
N ARG A 209 11.98 18.89 -6.79
CA ARG A 209 11.38 20.16 -6.40
C ARG A 209 11.54 21.17 -7.51
N ARG A 210 10.42 21.71 -8.01
CA ARG A 210 10.45 22.82 -8.97
C ARG A 210 10.62 24.13 -8.21
N ILE A 211 11.68 24.87 -8.52
CA ILE A 211 11.98 26.15 -7.88
C ILE A 211 11.01 27.21 -8.40
N GLY A 212 10.26 27.84 -7.48
CA GLY A 212 9.46 29.04 -7.73
C GLY A 212 10.20 30.28 -7.26
N SER A 213 9.66 30.97 -6.26
CA SER A 213 10.29 32.15 -5.60
C SER A 213 11.59 31.86 -4.84
N GLY A 214 11.98 30.58 -4.68
CA GLY A 214 13.22 30.18 -4.00
C GLY A 214 13.18 30.22 -2.47
N VAL A 215 12.36 31.09 -1.86
CA VAL A 215 12.33 31.36 -0.39
C VAL A 215 12.14 30.11 0.48
N THR A 216 11.37 29.13 0.01
CA THR A 216 11.05 27.91 0.76
C THR A 216 11.94 26.71 0.40
N THR A 217 12.93 26.90 -0.48
CA THR A 217 13.74 25.81 -1.05
C THR A 217 15.06 25.69 -0.32
N ASN A 218 15.34 24.52 0.24
CA ASN A 218 16.64 24.22 0.83
C ASN A 218 17.55 23.60 -0.25
N ILE A 219 18.53 24.36 -0.72
CA ILE A 219 19.40 24.02 -1.86
C ILE A 219 20.20 22.73 -1.60
N TRP A 220 20.60 22.50 -0.35
CA TRP A 220 21.48 21.40 0.02
C TRP A 220 20.73 20.08 0.25
N ASN A 221 19.54 20.16 0.82
CA ASN A 221 18.81 18.97 1.26
C ASN A 221 17.75 18.50 0.26
N GLN A 222 17.42 19.29 -0.77
CA GLN A 222 16.32 18.99 -1.69
C GLN A 222 16.83 18.74 -3.10
N ASN A 223 16.26 17.74 -3.77
CA ASN A 223 16.59 17.42 -5.15
C ASN A 223 15.89 18.42 -6.10
N TRP A 224 16.60 19.44 -6.55
CA TRP A 224 16.08 20.49 -7.45
C TRP A 224 16.73 20.48 -8.85
N LEU A 225 17.81 19.73 -9.03
CA LEU A 225 18.48 19.61 -10.33
C LEU A 225 17.69 18.68 -11.26
N PRO A 226 17.43 19.09 -12.52
CA PRO A 226 16.89 18.20 -13.54
C PRO A 226 17.84 17.02 -13.74
N ARG A 227 17.33 15.79 -13.64
CA ARG A 227 18.08 14.57 -13.97
C ARG A 227 17.48 13.92 -15.21
N GLU A 228 18.32 13.22 -15.97
CA GLU A 228 17.89 12.38 -17.09
C GLU A 228 17.08 11.18 -16.56
N GLY A 229 15.79 11.38 -16.32
CA GLY A 229 14.89 10.36 -15.80
C GLY A 229 13.46 10.84 -15.62
N ILE A 230 12.52 9.89 -15.40
CA ILE A 230 11.09 10.16 -15.18
C ILE A 230 10.87 10.60 -13.73
N MET A 231 11.52 11.68 -13.30
CA MET A 231 11.25 12.26 -11.99
C MET A 231 10.04 13.18 -12.05
N LYS A 232 9.17 13.11 -11.05
CA LYS A 232 7.98 13.96 -10.98
C LYS A 232 8.30 15.28 -10.30
N ALA A 233 8.06 16.37 -11.02
CA ALA A 233 8.11 17.70 -10.44
C ALA A 233 6.98 17.88 -9.41
N PHE A 234 7.32 18.37 -8.22
CA PHE A 234 6.34 18.85 -7.25
C PHE A 234 6.57 20.31 -6.90
N VAL A 235 5.46 21.01 -6.66
CA VAL A 235 5.39 22.41 -6.24
C VAL A 235 4.60 22.43 -4.94
N LEU A 236 5.22 22.93 -3.87
CA LEU A 236 4.48 23.32 -2.67
C LEU A 236 3.71 24.59 -3.03
N HIS A 237 2.39 24.57 -2.89
CA HIS A 237 1.48 25.62 -3.28
C HIS A 237 2.02 27.03 -2.92
N GLN A 238 2.38 27.82 -3.94
CA GLN A 238 2.13 29.26 -3.90
C GLN A 238 1.03 29.50 -4.94
N ARG A 239 -0.22 29.67 -4.48
CA ARG A 239 -1.16 30.49 -5.24
C ARG A 239 -0.63 31.92 -5.13
N SER A 240 0.14 32.37 -6.10
CA SER A 240 0.06 33.78 -6.48
C SER A 240 -1.02 33.85 -7.56
N PRO A 241 -2.08 34.66 -7.40
CA PRO A 241 -2.85 35.07 -8.55
C PRO A 241 -1.89 35.84 -9.46
N ALA A 242 -1.73 35.37 -10.68
CA ALA A 242 -1.02 36.11 -11.71
C ALA A 242 -1.84 37.36 -12.03
N SER A 243 -1.67 38.44 -11.25
CA SER A 243 -1.99 39.78 -11.71
C SER A 243 -0.84 40.23 -12.61
N PHE A 244 -0.85 39.77 -13.86
CA PHE A 244 -0.19 40.51 -14.93
C PHE A 244 -1.08 41.74 -15.19
N GLY A 245 -0.74 42.85 -14.54
CA GLY A 245 -1.23 44.16 -14.93
C GLY A 245 -0.56 44.55 -16.24
N LEU A 246 -1.39 44.88 -17.23
CA LEU A 246 -1.02 45.76 -18.34
C LEU A 246 -0.68 47.15 -17.82
#